data_AF-A0AAN9AGL0-F1
#
_entry.id   AF-A0AAN9AGL0-F1
#
_cell.length_a   1.000
_cell.length_b   1.000
_cell.length_c   1.000
_cell.angle_alpha   90.00
_cell.angle_beta   90.00
_cell.angle_gamma   90.00
#
_symmetry.space_group_name_H-M   'P 1'
#
loop_
_entity.id
_entity.type
_entity.pdbx_description
1 polymer ?
#
loop_
_entity_poly.entity_id
_entity_poly.type
_entity_poly.pdbx_seq_one_letter_code
_entity_poly.pdbx_strand_id
1 'polypeptide(L)'
;MRMEKTLSIVQKALSWNDEGDEASLRPPRPPLTDAEFQKMLDRVGQLSHPKELRLCVYLGGLEPSLRKVVWKHLLNVYPEGLTGRERLDYMKKKTQEYESLKKVWQEHMNSSDQ
;
A
#
# COMPACT_ATOMS: atom_id res chain seq x y z
N MET A 1 22.21 -23.32 -32.88
CA MET A 1 21.91 -21.93 -32.46
C MET A 1 20.42 -21.75 -32.14
N ARG A 2 19.94 -22.26 -30.98
CA ARG A 2 18.54 -22.10 -30.54
C ARG A 2 18.41 -21.48 -29.13
N MET A 3 19.51 -21.34 -28.39
CA MET A 3 19.54 -20.75 -27.02
C MET A 3 19.76 -19.23 -27.02
N GLU A 4 20.41 -18.67 -28.04
CA GLU A 4 20.70 -17.23 -28.12
C GLU A 4 19.41 -16.40 -28.27
N LYS A 5 18.43 -16.94 -29.00
CA LYS A 5 17.14 -16.26 -29.24
C LYS A 5 16.32 -16.17 -27.96
N THR A 6 16.28 -17.23 -27.16
CA THR A 6 15.52 -17.23 -25.90
C THR A 6 16.15 -16.26 -24.91
N LEU A 7 17.48 -16.29 -24.72
CA LEU A 7 18.19 -15.35 -23.85
C LEU A 7 17.98 -13.89 -24.27
N SER A 8 18.05 -13.59 -25.56
CA SER A 8 17.79 -12.25 -26.09
C SER A 8 16.35 -11.77 -25.82
N ILE A 9 15.36 -12.68 -25.92
CA ILE A 9 13.96 -12.38 -25.59
C ILE A 9 13.81 -12.08 -24.10
N VAL A 10 14.45 -12.86 -23.22
CA VAL A 10 14.35 -12.63 -21.76
C VAL A 10 15.09 -11.35 -21.36
N GLN A 11 16.26 -11.06 -21.95
CA GLN A 11 17.01 -9.83 -21.71
C GLN A 11 16.25 -8.58 -22.19
N LYS A 12 15.50 -8.69 -23.29
CA LYS A 12 14.63 -7.62 -23.80
C LYS A 12 13.39 -7.44 -22.93
N ALA A 13 12.78 -8.52 -22.44
CA ALA A 13 11.63 -8.45 -21.54
C ALA A 13 11.98 -7.87 -20.16
N LEU A 14 13.23 -8.02 -19.73
CA LEU A 14 13.75 -7.48 -18.48
C LEU A 14 14.43 -6.11 -18.63
N SER A 15 14.41 -5.49 -19.81
CA SER A 15 14.99 -4.17 -20.11
C SER A 15 16.42 -3.98 -19.57
N TRP A 16 17.29 -5.00 -19.70
CA TRP A 16 18.68 -4.88 -19.24
C TRP A 16 19.60 -4.08 -20.18
N ASN A 17 19.04 -3.52 -21.25
CA ASN A 17 19.78 -2.70 -22.19
C ASN A 17 18.85 -1.64 -22.80
N ASP A 18 18.47 -0.64 -22.00
CA ASP A 18 17.57 0.43 -22.43
C ASP A 18 18.08 1.79 -21.92
N GLU A 19 18.96 2.43 -22.69
CA GLU A 19 19.16 3.89 -22.63
C GLU A 19 18.12 4.63 -23.50
N GLY A 20 17.00 3.98 -23.84
CA GLY A 20 16.16 4.35 -24.98
C GLY A 20 14.67 4.55 -24.73
N ASP A 21 14.10 4.17 -23.58
CA ASP A 21 12.65 4.30 -23.37
C ASP A 21 12.25 4.49 -21.90
N GLU A 22 12.97 5.37 -21.18
CA GLU A 22 12.61 5.77 -19.82
C GLU A 22 11.17 6.34 -19.70
N ALA A 23 10.59 6.81 -20.81
CA ALA A 23 9.19 7.23 -20.88
C ALA A 23 8.19 6.07 -20.75
N SER A 24 8.53 4.86 -21.20
CA SER A 24 7.66 3.69 -21.19
C SER A 24 7.55 3.03 -19.80
N LEU A 25 8.57 3.21 -18.94
CA LEU A 25 8.59 2.72 -17.55
C LEU A 25 7.99 3.71 -16.54
N ARG A 26 7.76 4.97 -16.95
CA ARG A 26 7.24 6.00 -16.06
C ARG A 26 5.72 5.83 -15.88
N PRO A 27 5.20 5.88 -14.64
CA PRO A 27 3.78 5.81 -14.41
C PRO A 27 3.03 6.92 -15.18
N PRO A 28 1.81 6.66 -15.69
CA PRO A 28 0.98 7.64 -16.42
C PRO A 28 0.70 8.96 -15.67
N ARG A 29 0.90 8.99 -14.35
CA ARG A 29 0.79 10.20 -13.53
C ARG A 29 1.86 10.21 -12.44
N PRO A 30 2.22 11.38 -11.90
CA PRO A 30 3.03 11.44 -10.70
C PRO A 30 2.33 10.76 -9.50
N PRO A 31 3.10 10.32 -8.49
CA PRO A 31 2.54 9.77 -7.27
C PRO A 31 1.58 10.74 -6.59
N LEU A 32 0.52 10.20 -5.98
CA LEU A 32 -0.43 11.00 -5.22
C LEU A 32 0.29 11.75 -4.10
N THR A 33 0.05 13.06 -4.04
CA THR A 33 0.63 13.98 -3.04
C THR A 33 -0.25 14.13 -1.81
N ASP A 34 0.32 14.62 -0.70
CA ASP A 34 -0.44 14.98 0.51
C ASP A 34 -1.59 15.95 0.21
N ALA A 35 -1.37 16.95 -0.65
CA ALA A 35 -2.38 17.96 -0.99
C ALA A 35 -3.56 17.37 -1.80
N GLU A 36 -3.30 16.44 -2.71
CA GLU A 36 -4.36 15.73 -3.42
C GLU A 36 -5.14 14.80 -2.49
N PHE A 37 -4.43 14.07 -1.62
CA PHE A 37 -5.08 13.18 -0.66
C PHE A 37 -6.02 13.93 0.29
N GLN A 38 -5.61 15.12 0.78
CA GLN A 38 -6.47 15.95 1.64
C GLN A 38 -7.79 16.36 0.96
N LYS A 39 -7.79 16.57 -0.37
CA LYS A 39 -9.01 16.90 -1.12
C LYS A 39 -9.99 15.72 -1.21
N MET A 40 -9.50 14.49 -1.02
CA MET A 40 -10.32 13.27 -0.99
C MET A 40 -10.92 12.99 0.39
N LEU A 41 -10.57 13.79 1.40
CA LEU A 41 -11.12 13.70 2.74
C LEU A 41 -12.22 14.74 2.94
N ASP A 42 -13.21 14.42 3.75
CA ASP A 42 -14.19 15.39 4.23
C ASP A 42 -13.68 16.21 5.43
N ARG A 43 -14.52 17.10 5.96
CA ARG A 43 -14.16 17.99 7.09
C ARG A 43 -13.87 17.26 8.40
N VAL A 44 -14.40 16.06 8.58
CA VAL A 44 -14.15 15.21 9.75
C VAL A 44 -13.06 14.16 9.48
N GLY A 45 -12.43 14.26 8.31
CA GLY A 45 -11.32 13.47 7.84
C GLY A 45 -11.72 12.16 7.16
N GLN A 46 -13.00 11.81 7.03
CA GLN A 46 -13.44 10.56 6.38
C GLN A 46 -13.13 10.58 4.87
N LEU A 47 -12.88 9.40 4.31
CA LEU A 47 -12.57 9.25 2.89
C LEU A 47 -13.85 9.36 2.05
N SER A 48 -14.06 10.50 1.41
CA SER A 48 -15.26 10.78 0.61
C SER A 48 -15.16 10.29 -0.84
N HIS A 49 -13.94 10.13 -1.37
CA HIS A 49 -13.70 9.72 -2.76
C HIS A 49 -12.86 8.42 -2.86
N PRO A 50 -13.34 7.28 -2.33
CA PRO A 50 -12.54 6.04 -2.26
C PRO A 50 -12.24 5.41 -3.63
N LYS A 51 -13.10 5.60 -4.64
CA LYS A 51 -12.85 5.11 -6.00
C LYS A 51 -11.73 5.88 -6.69
N GLU A 52 -11.76 7.21 -6.54
CA GLU A 52 -10.73 8.10 -7.10
C GLU A 52 -9.37 7.81 -6.48
N LEU A 53 -9.31 7.66 -5.15
CA LEU A 53 -8.07 7.27 -4.45
C LEU A 53 -7.43 6.03 -5.08
N ARG A 54 -8.21 4.96 -5.27
CA ARG A 54 -7.73 3.69 -5.86
C ARG A 54 -7.21 3.89 -7.28
N LEU A 55 -7.90 4.68 -8.10
CA LEU A 55 -7.48 4.98 -9.47
C LEU A 55 -6.16 5.77 -9.49
N CYS A 56 -6.02 6.79 -8.64
CA CYS A 56 -4.78 7.57 -8.53
C CYS A 56 -3.60 6.69 -8.11
N VAL A 57 -3.80 5.83 -7.09
CA VAL A 57 -2.77 4.88 -6.65
C VAL A 57 -2.41 3.89 -7.75
N TYR A 58 -3.39 3.40 -8.51
CA TYR A 58 -3.15 2.49 -9.62
C TYR A 58 -2.32 3.12 -10.74
N LEU A 59 -2.60 4.37 -11.10
CA LEU A 59 -1.96 5.05 -12.23
C LEU A 59 -0.60 5.70 -11.88
N GLY A 60 -0.33 6.03 -10.62
CA GLY A 60 0.89 6.75 -10.23
C GLY A 60 1.54 6.34 -8.93
N GLY A 61 0.88 5.48 -8.15
CA GLY A 61 1.32 5.16 -6.81
C GLY A 61 1.11 6.29 -5.80
N LEU A 62 1.92 6.26 -4.74
CA LEU A 62 1.85 7.15 -3.58
C LEU A 62 3.22 7.72 -3.28
N GLU A 63 3.25 9.00 -2.87
CA GLU A 63 4.42 9.54 -2.19
C GLU A 63 4.77 8.67 -0.96
N PRO A 64 6.06 8.45 -0.66
CA PRO A 64 6.47 7.62 0.47
C PRO A 64 5.86 8.03 1.81
N SER A 65 5.67 9.33 2.04
CA SER A 65 5.06 9.91 3.26
C SER A 65 3.64 9.40 3.49
N LEU A 66 2.87 9.19 2.42
CA LEU A 66 1.46 8.85 2.47
C LEU A 66 1.19 7.37 2.72
N ARG A 67 2.12 6.47 2.37
CA ARG A 67 1.90 5.00 2.44
C ARG A 67 1.42 4.54 3.80
N LYS A 68 2.02 5.04 4.88
CA LYS A 68 1.66 4.68 6.27
C LYS A 68 0.19 4.97 6.63
N VAL A 69 -0.43 5.95 5.97
CA VAL A 69 -1.83 6.35 6.21
C VAL A 69 -2.74 5.73 5.16
N VAL A 70 -2.41 5.89 3.88
CA VAL A 70 -3.28 5.53 2.76
C VAL A 70 -3.43 4.01 2.63
N TRP A 71 -2.39 3.23 2.89
CA TRP A 71 -2.51 1.76 2.81
C TRP A 71 -3.55 1.19 3.77
N LYS A 72 -3.75 1.81 4.93
CA LYS A 72 -4.79 1.39 5.88
C LYS A 72 -6.20 1.56 5.32
N HIS A 73 -6.42 2.55 4.45
CA HIS A 73 -7.67 2.71 3.70
C HIS A 73 -7.79 1.68 2.57
N LEU A 74 -6.70 1.42 1.83
CA LEU A 74 -6.72 0.46 0.71
C LEU A 74 -6.91 -0.99 1.17
N LEU A 75 -6.36 -1.34 2.32
CA LEU A 75 -6.37 -2.69 2.89
C LEU A 75 -7.55 -2.92 3.85
N ASN A 76 -8.52 -1.99 3.90
CA ASN A 76 -9.69 -2.07 4.78
C ASN A 76 -9.32 -2.30 6.26
N VAL A 77 -8.19 -1.73 6.72
CA VAL A 77 -7.83 -1.74 8.14
C VAL A 77 -8.84 -0.91 8.92
N TYR A 78 -9.26 0.22 8.35
CA TYR A 78 -10.30 1.07 8.88
C TYR A 78 -11.68 0.64 8.36
N PRO A 79 -12.64 0.36 9.25
CA PRO A 79 -14.04 0.28 8.88
C PRO A 79 -14.52 1.56 8.18
N GLU A 80 -15.51 1.43 7.32
CA GLU A 80 -16.16 2.58 6.67
C GLU A 80 -16.81 3.51 7.71
N GLY A 81 -16.80 4.81 7.43
CA GLY A 81 -17.46 5.82 8.27
C GLY A 81 -16.64 6.36 9.46
N LEU A 82 -15.43 5.84 9.73
CA LEU A 82 -14.62 6.36 10.83
C LEU A 82 -13.99 7.73 10.53
N THR A 83 -14.29 8.69 11.40
CA THR A 83 -13.61 10.01 11.43
C THR A 83 -12.11 9.87 11.67
N GLY A 84 -11.36 10.94 11.41
CA GLY A 84 -9.91 10.96 11.66
C GLY A 84 -9.58 10.64 13.13
N ARG A 85 -10.37 11.16 14.07
CA ARG A 85 -10.19 10.93 15.51
C ARG A 85 -10.50 9.48 15.89
N GLU A 86 -11.63 8.95 15.44
CA GLU A 86 -12.03 7.57 15.74
C GLU A 86 -11.02 6.56 15.19
N ARG A 87 -10.37 6.84 14.06
CA ARG A 87 -9.29 6.00 13.55
C ARG A 87 -8.11 5.89 14.49
N LEU A 88 -7.74 6.95 15.22
CA LEU A 88 -6.66 6.88 16.19
C LEU A 88 -7.00 5.94 17.34
N ASP A 89 -8.22 6.05 17.88
CA ASP A 89 -8.66 5.20 18.99
C ASP A 89 -8.91 3.75 18.54
N TYR A 90 -9.41 3.57 17.32
CA TYR A 90 -9.52 2.25 16.68
C TYR A 90 -8.16 1.56 16.54
N MET A 91 -7.12 2.28 16.10
CA MET A 91 -5.77 1.70 16.00
C MET A 91 -5.22 1.28 17.37
N LYS A 92 -5.44 2.08 18.42
CA LYS A 92 -5.01 1.70 19.77
C LYS A 92 -5.67 0.39 20.22
N LYS A 93 -6.98 0.25 19.98
CA LYS A 93 -7.72 -0.99 20.27
C LYS A 93 -7.16 -2.18 19.49
N LYS A 94 -6.91 -2.02 18.19
CA LYS A 94 -6.36 -3.09 17.35
C LYS A 94 -4.94 -3.48 17.74
N THR A 95 -4.11 -2.54 18.18
CA THR A 95 -2.78 -2.85 18.73
C THR A 95 -2.90 -3.71 19.98
N GLN A 96 -3.79 -3.37 20.91
CA GLN A 96 -3.99 -4.16 22.13
C GLN A 96 -4.47 -5.58 21.82
N GLU A 97 -5.43 -5.71 20.90
CA GLU A 97 -5.94 -7.01 20.44
C GLU A 97 -4.82 -7.87 19.83
N TYR A 98 -3.98 -7.28 18.98
CA TYR A 98 -2.81 -7.96 18.41
C TYR A 98 -1.83 -8.43 19.48
N GLU A 99 -1.47 -7.58 20.45
CA GLU A 99 -0.55 -7.96 21.51
C GLU A 99 -1.11 -9.10 22.39
N SER A 100 -2.40 -9.10 22.68
CA SER A 100 -3.06 -10.20 23.38
C SER A 100 -2.99 -11.51 22.58
N LEU A 101 -3.31 -11.49 21.29
CA LEU A 101 -3.25 -12.67 20.43
C LEU A 101 -1.82 -13.21 20.29
N LYS A 102 -0.85 -12.31 20.13
CA LYS A 102 0.57 -12.66 20.05
C LYS A 102 1.05 -13.36 21.32
N LYS A 103 0.66 -12.88 22.51
CA LYS A 103 1.02 -13.52 23.79
C LYS A 103 0.47 -14.95 23.88
N VAL A 104 -0.80 -15.14 23.55
CA VAL A 104 -1.43 -16.48 23.55
C VAL A 104 -0.69 -17.44 22.62
N TRP A 105 -0.34 -16.99 21.41
CA TRP A 105 0.44 -17.81 20.48
C TRP A 105 1.84 -18.16 21.01
N GLN A 106 2.54 -17.20 21.62
CA GLN A 106 3.85 -17.43 22.22
C GLN A 106 3.80 -18.42 23.38
N GLU A 107 2.79 -18.31 24.26
CA GLU A 107 2.55 -19.26 25.35
C GLU A 107 2.33 -20.67 24.81
N HIS A 108 1.50 -20.82 23.76
CA HIS A 108 1.25 -22.11 23.14
C HIS A 108 2.52 -22.73 22.54
N MET A 109 3.37 -21.94 21.86
CA MET A 109 4.65 -22.44 21.34
C MET A 109 5.57 -22.92 22.46
N ASN A 110 5.72 -22.14 23.52
CA ASN A 110 6.60 -22.49 24.64
C ASN A 110 6.12 -23.73 25.39
N SER A 111 4.82 -23.95 25.51
CA SER A 111 4.24 -25.17 26.10
C SER A 111 4.31 -26.39 25.19
N SER A 112 4.56 -26.22 23.88
CA SER A 112 4.70 -27.31 22.93
C SER A 112 6.13 -27.87 22.88
N ASP A 113 7.10 -27.07 23.31
CA ASP A 113 8.53 -27.41 23.36
C ASP A 113 8.95 -28.07 24.70
N GLN A 114 7.98 -28.34 25.59
CA GLN A 114 8.18 -28.87 26.94
C GLN A 114 7.47 -30.21 27.13
#